data_AF-A0A6P0VSD3-F1
#
_entry.id   AF-A0A6P0VSD3-F1
#
_cell.length_a   1.000
_cell.length_b   1.000
_cell.length_c   1.000
_cell.angle_alpha   90.00
_cell.angle_beta   90.00
_cell.angle_gamma   90.00
#
_symmetry.space_group_name_H-M   'P 1'
#
loop_
_entity.id
_entity.type
_entity.pdbx_description
1 polymer ?
#
loop_
_entity_poly.entity_id
_entity_poly.type
_entity_poly.pdbx_seq_one_letter_code
_entity_poly.pdbx_strand_id
1 'polypeptide(L)' 'MTKTSSTITVTSTGCTEKKSFETILEESKPPVATFIRVRPDPCEATPHKVNIEFSYHEVDADKFKIANPFVPGPEL' A
#
# COMPACT_ATOMS: atom_id res chain seq x y z
N MET A 1 -5.50 -8.17 16.62
CA MET A 1 -5.80 -6.85 16.04
C MET A 1 -5.61 -6.94 14.55
N THR A 2 -6.65 -6.69 13.77
CA THR A 2 -6.57 -6.67 12.30
C THR A 2 -5.91 -5.37 11.89
N LYS A 3 -4.80 -5.43 11.13
CA LYS A 3 -4.24 -4.21 10.52
C LYS A 3 -5.27 -3.67 9.53
N THR A 4 -5.48 -2.36 9.54
CA THR A 4 -6.45 -1.67 8.67
C THR A 4 -5.79 -0.65 7.73
N SER A 5 -4.46 -0.55 7.79
CA SER A 5 -3.67 0.40 7.01
C SER A 5 -2.28 -0.12 6.66
N SER A 6 -1.71 0.47 5.62
CA SER A 6 -0.33 0.32 5.15
C SER A 6 0.37 1.67 5.21
N THR A 7 1.67 1.67 5.48
CA THR A 7 2.49 2.89 5.53
C THR A 7 3.66 2.75 4.58
N ILE A 8 3.87 3.76 3.74
CA ILE A 8 5.12 3.91 2.98
C ILE A 8 5.97 4.99 3.64
N THR A 9 7.28 4.78 3.66
CA THR A 9 8.25 5.79 4.10
C THR A 9 8.95 6.35 2.87
N VAL A 10 8.89 7.67 2.68
CA VAL A 10 9.49 8.35 1.54
C VAL A 10 10.39 9.49 2.00
N THR A 11 11.39 9.81 1.19
CA THR A 11 12.18 11.02 1.38
C THR A 11 11.40 12.22 0.87
N SER A 12 11.33 13.27 1.67
CA SER A 12 10.61 14.52 1.40
C SER A 12 11.51 15.72 1.70
N THR A 13 11.37 16.77 0.91
CA THR A 13 11.95 18.10 1.15
C THR A 13 10.91 19.08 1.70
N GLY A 14 9.70 18.62 2.05
CA GLY A 14 8.73 19.36 2.87
C GLY A 14 7.33 19.52 2.27
N CYS A 15 7.14 19.25 0.98
CA CYS A 15 5.85 19.39 0.29
C CYS A 15 5.20 18.02 0.01
N THR A 16 5.86 16.90 0.35
CA THR A 16 5.27 15.57 0.15
C THR A 16 4.08 15.34 1.07
N GLU A 17 2.97 14.93 0.47
CA GLU A 17 1.73 14.60 1.16
C GLU A 17 1.06 13.41 0.47
N LYS A 18 0.02 12.84 1.08
CA LYS A 18 -0.68 11.67 0.53
C LYS A 18 -1.21 11.87 -0.88
N LYS A 19 -1.75 13.07 -1.18
CA LYS A 19 -2.25 13.44 -2.52
C LYS A 19 -1.18 13.60 -3.58
N SER A 20 0.10 13.47 -3.21
CA SER A 20 1.22 13.40 -4.15
C SER A 20 1.38 12.01 -4.77
N PHE A 21 0.59 11.02 -4.33
CA PHE A 21 0.65 9.65 -4.81
C PHE A 21 -0.68 9.18 -5.42
N GLU A 22 -0.57 8.45 -6.52
CA GLU A 22 -1.62 7.57 -7.02
C GLU A 22 -1.32 6.13 -6.60
N THR A 23 -2.36 5.34 -6.35
CA THR A 23 -2.23 3.93 -6.00
C THR A 23 -2.80 3.07 -7.10
N ILE A 24 -2.04 2.08 -7.56
CA ILE A 24 -2.50 1.02 -8.45
C ILE A 24 -2.50 -0.28 -7.67
N LEU A 25 -3.63 -1.00 -7.67
CA LEU A 25 -3.74 -2.34 -7.13
C LEU A 25 -3.74 -3.36 -8.27
N GLU A 26 -2.84 -4.33 -8.19
CA GLU A 26 -2.82 -5.47 -9.09
C GLU A 26 -3.44 -6.70 -8.41
N GLU A 27 -4.43 -7.30 -9.06
CA GLU A 27 -5.06 -8.56 -8.63
C GLU A 27 -4.11 -9.75 -8.90
N SER A 28 -3.05 -9.85 -8.11
CA SER A 28 -2.06 -10.93 -8.14
C SER A 28 -2.11 -11.80 -6.87
N LYS A 29 -1.36 -12.90 -6.83
CA LYS A 29 -1.22 -13.78 -5.67
C LYS A 29 0.26 -13.94 -5.31
N PRO A 30 0.79 -13.20 -4.32
CA PRO A 30 0.10 -12.22 -3.46
C PRO A 30 -0.24 -10.91 -4.19
N PRO A 31 -1.26 -10.17 -3.74
CA PRO A 31 -1.64 -8.88 -4.30
C PRO A 31 -0.54 -7.85 -4.14
N VAL A 32 -0.39 -6.96 -5.12
CA VAL A 32 0.64 -5.92 -5.14
C VAL A 32 -0.03 -4.55 -5.23
N ALA A 33 0.30 -3.68 -4.27
CA ALA A 33 -0.07 -2.26 -4.30
C ALA A 33 1.16 -1.42 -4.68
N THR A 34 1.03 -0.61 -5.73
CA THR A 34 2.08 0.27 -6.24
C THR A 34 1.69 1.72 -5.96
N PHE A 35 2.58 2.46 -5.27
CA PHE A 35 2.39 3.87 -4.95
C PHE A 35 3.25 4.72 -5.89
N ILE A 36 2.62 5.46 -6.79
CA ILE A 36 3.29 6.26 -7.82
C ILE A 36 3.25 7.72 -7.40
N ARG A 37 4.42 8.34 -7.22
CA ARG A 37 4.49 9.78 -6.96
C ARG A 37 4.15 10.55 -8.25
N VAL A 38 3.02 11.25 -8.25
CA VAL A 38 2.54 12.05 -9.39
C VAL A 38 2.75 13.56 -9.19
N ARG A 39 3.02 14.01 -7.96
CA ARG A 39 3.37 15.41 -7.68
C ARG A 39 4.83 15.52 -7.23
N PRO A 40 5.58 16.49 -7.77
CA PRO A 40 6.94 16.75 -7.32
C PRO A 40 6.95 17.24 -5.86
N ASP A 41 8.11 17.20 -5.23
CA ASP A 41 8.37 17.81 -3.93
C ASP A 41 9.28 19.04 -4.11
N PRO A 42 8.72 20.20 -4.48
CA PRO A 42 9.52 21.38 -4.81
C PRO A 42 9.97 22.16 -3.58
N CYS A 43 9.64 21.71 -2.36
CA CYS A 43 10.08 22.38 -1.15
C CYS A 43 11.61 22.29 -1.01
N GLU A 44 12.22 23.25 -0.31
CA GLU A 44 13.68 23.33 -0.13
C GLU A 44 14.12 23.04 1.32
N ALA A 45 13.31 22.32 2.10
CA ALA A 45 13.75 21.90 3.42
C ALA A 45 14.76 20.75 3.33
N THR A 46 15.53 20.56 4.40
CA THR A 46 16.45 19.43 4.53
C THR A 46 15.72 18.10 4.28
N PRO A 47 16.21 17.24 3.38
CA PRO A 47 15.58 15.95 3.10
C PRO A 47 15.42 15.11 4.37
N HIS A 48 14.21 14.62 4.59
CA HIS A 48 13.88 13.79 5.75
C HIS A 48 12.87 12.71 5.37
N LYS A 49 12.76 11.68 6.23
CA LYS A 49 11.80 10.60 6.04
C LYS A 49 10.43 11.05 6.55
N VAL A 50 9.40 10.87 5.72
CA VAL A 50 8.00 11.05 6.09
C VAL A 50 7.25 9.74 5.89
N ASN A 51 6.36 9.42 6.82
CA ASN A 51 5.48 8.27 6.75
C ASN A 51 4.13 8.70 6.17
N ILE A 52 3.71 8.05 5.10
CA ILE A 52 2.41 8.28 4.47
C ILE A 52 1.55 7.03 4.68
N GLU A 53 0.42 7.22 5.36
CA GLU A 53 -0.50 6.14 5.70
C GLU A 53 -1.67 6.06 4.71
N PHE A 54 -1.96 4.84 4.27
CA PHE A 54 -3.08 4.50 3.41
C PHE A 54 -3.94 3.45 4.10
N SER A 55 -5.24 3.72 4.22
CA SER A 55 -6.19 2.71 4.68
C SER A 55 -6.34 1.59 3.66
N TYR A 56 -6.71 0.39 4.11
CA TYR A 56 -6.96 -0.74 3.21
C TYR A 56 -8.09 -0.44 2.21
N HIS A 57 -9.07 0.37 2.59
CA HIS A 57 -10.13 0.83 1.69
C HIS A 57 -9.61 1.69 0.55
N GLU A 58 -8.66 2.58 0.82
CA GLU A 58 -8.07 3.45 -0.21
C GLU A 58 -7.15 2.70 -1.18
N VAL A 59 -6.69 1.50 -0.80
CA VAL A 59 -5.85 0.66 -1.65
C VAL A 59 -6.57 -0.61 -2.10
N ASP A 60 -7.91 -0.63 -1.98
CA ASP A 60 -8.78 -1.76 -2.33
C ASP A 60 -8.38 -3.11 -1.69
N ALA A 61 -7.63 -3.06 -0.58
CA ALA A 61 -7.18 -4.20 0.20
C ALA A 61 -8.30 -4.83 1.04
N ASP A 62 -9.48 -4.22 1.08
CA ASP A 62 -10.67 -4.76 1.76
C ASP A 62 -11.21 -6.03 1.08
N LYS A 63 -10.76 -6.32 -0.15
CA LYS A 63 -11.22 -7.44 -0.97
C LYS A 63 -10.45 -8.75 -0.78
N PHE A 64 -9.50 -8.81 0.16
CA PHE A 64 -8.70 -10.02 0.37
C PHE A 64 -9.51 -11.13 1.06
N LYS A 65 -9.69 -12.25 0.35
CA LYS A 65 -10.14 -13.52 0.94
C LYS A 65 -8.93 -14.36 1.32
N ILE A 66 -8.76 -14.62 2.61
CA ILE A 66 -7.87 -15.68 3.10
C ILE A 66 -8.66 -16.99 3.00
N ALA A 67 -8.23 -17.88 2.10
CA ALA A 67 -8.80 -19.22 1.97
C ALA A 67 -7.70 -20.26 2.21
N ASN A 68 -8.00 -21.29 3.00
CA ASN A 68 -7.19 -22.51 3.09
C ASN A 68 -7.96 -23.65 2.41
N PRO A 69 -7.85 -23.82 1.08
CA PRO A 69 -8.48 -24.94 0.39
C PRO A 69 -7.70 -26.22 0.73
N PHE A 70 -8.04 -26.84 1.86
CA PHE A 70 -7.67 -28.23 2.09
C PHE A 70 -8.63 -29.11 1.27
N VAL A 71 -8.11 -29.76 0.24
CA VAL A 71 -8.80 -30.82 -0.48
C VAL A 71 -8.23 -32.14 0.04
N PRO A 72 -8.95 -32.92 0.86
CA PRO A 72 -8.54 -34.27 1.20
C PRO A 72 -8.36 -35.07 -0.10
N GLY A 73 -7.18 -35.63 -0.32
CA GLY A 73 -6.99 -36.64 -1.36
C GLY A 73 -7.86 -37.87 -1.05
N PRO A 74 -8.19 -38.71 -2.04
CA PRO A 74 -8.93 -39.94 -1.79
C PRO A 74 -8.21 -40.78 -0.74
N GLU A 75 -8.97 -41.26 0.25
CA GLU A 75 -8.49 -42.24 1.23
C GLU A 75 -8.02 -43.48 0.45
N LEU A 76 -6.73 -43.83 0.59
CA LEU A 76 -6.15 -45.05 0.05
C LEU A 76 -6.48 -46.25 0.96
#